data_AF-A0AAP5HAI5-F1
#
_entry.id   AF-A0AAP5HAI5-F1
#
_cell.length_a   1.000
_cell.length_b   1.000
_cell.length_c   1.000
_cell.angle_alpha   90.00
_cell.angle_beta   90.00
_cell.angle_gamma   90.00
#
_symmetry.space_group_name_H-M   'P 1'
#
loop_
_entity.id
_entity.type
_entity.pdbx_description
1 polymer ?
#
loop_
_entity_poly.entity_id
_entity_poly.type
_entity_poly.pdbx_seq_one_letter_code
_entity_poly.pdbx_strand_id
1 'polypeptide(L)'
;MKYLTNEWYELSQRTGLHFGMKVHSGAYELDEALFQRLYERKEKAHVNLERQMYDTDPRYMLKHNGEVLTRADAFFSGEEVTEEDQIVYSMPPEERAHIEKLIVAYDARPPFDEKKCREEYKEMMEWNYKQQAERLPQEIYDRIADIRVFALGYCTRGIMRQLKKQSKRNEEQMQLVLKEYREVNVTQDIPLEVRRRLHFHDCTVTELVTGDELVIRFDTRGGFTNINKLTLVAPKIIKQEGDIVGRYWLYEELYRIDDGYELHILFEGTGMPELIVRCKDFLVEIE
;
A
#
# COMPACT_ATOMS: atom_id res chain seq x y z
N MET A 1 7.61 -11.56 14.80
CA MET A 1 8.08 -10.15 14.84
C MET A 1 8.20 -9.67 16.28
N LYS A 2 9.14 -8.77 16.60
CA LYS A 2 9.31 -8.21 17.96
C LYS A 2 8.73 -6.80 18.11
N TYR A 3 8.73 -6.00 17.06
CA TYR A 3 8.25 -4.61 17.05
C TYR A 3 7.20 -4.37 15.96
N LEU A 4 7.51 -4.68 14.70
CA LEU A 4 6.61 -4.54 13.55
C LEU A 4 5.66 -5.75 13.47
N THR A 5 4.94 -5.98 14.56
CA THR A 5 4.01 -7.10 14.70
C THR A 5 2.71 -6.89 13.93
N ASN A 6 1.90 -7.94 13.84
CA ASN A 6 0.51 -7.86 13.36
C ASN A 6 -0.26 -6.74 14.09
N GLU A 7 -0.18 -6.65 15.42
CA GLU A 7 -0.88 -5.60 16.18
C GLU A 7 -0.40 -4.19 15.79
N TRP A 8 0.90 -4.02 15.57
CA TRP A 8 1.46 -2.76 15.09
C TRP A 8 0.99 -2.41 13.67
N TYR A 9 0.89 -3.41 12.79
CA TYR A 9 0.36 -3.24 11.44
C TYR A 9 -1.11 -2.80 11.47
N GLU A 10 -1.95 -3.51 12.22
CA GLU A 10 -3.38 -3.17 12.40
C GLU A 10 -3.56 -1.76 12.97
N LEU A 11 -2.73 -1.39 13.94
CA LEU A 11 -2.72 -0.04 14.48
C LEU A 11 -2.40 1.01 13.41
N SER A 12 -1.42 0.71 12.54
CA SER A 12 -1.00 1.57 11.42
C SER A 12 -2.15 1.80 10.44
N GLN A 13 -2.92 0.76 10.10
CA GLN A 13 -4.11 0.85 9.24
C GLN A 13 -5.23 1.75 9.84
N ARG A 14 -5.17 2.00 11.15
CA ARG A 14 -6.17 2.77 11.92
C ARG A 14 -5.67 4.14 12.35
N THR A 15 -4.53 4.61 11.87
CA THR A 15 -4.05 5.98 12.11
C THR A 15 -4.89 7.02 11.35
N GLY A 16 -5.48 6.62 10.23
CA GLY A 16 -6.20 7.49 9.30
C GLY A 16 -7.73 7.45 9.33
N LEU A 17 -8.37 6.97 10.41
CA LEU A 17 -9.83 6.72 10.45
C LEU A 17 -10.74 7.91 10.08
N HIS A 18 -10.24 9.14 10.21
CA HIS A 18 -11.00 10.35 9.89
C HIS A 18 -10.78 10.85 8.45
N PHE A 19 -9.81 10.30 7.70
CA PHE A 19 -9.54 10.73 6.33
C PHE A 19 -10.74 10.42 5.42
N GLY A 20 -11.06 11.35 4.51
CA GLY A 20 -12.20 11.24 3.62
C GLY A 20 -13.57 11.53 4.25
N MET A 21 -13.66 11.65 5.58
CA MET A 21 -14.91 11.89 6.29
C MET A 21 -15.33 13.36 6.30
N LYS A 22 -16.64 13.62 6.20
CA LYS A 22 -17.25 14.95 6.28
C LYS A 22 -18.39 14.98 7.28
N VAL A 23 -18.54 16.08 8.01
CA VAL A 23 -19.67 16.23 8.95
C VAL A 23 -20.95 16.52 8.16
N HIS A 24 -22.03 15.79 8.46
CA HIS A 24 -23.35 16.02 7.87
C HIS A 24 -24.44 16.09 8.95
N SER A 25 -25.35 17.06 8.85
CA SER A 25 -26.40 17.30 9.85
C SER A 25 -27.47 16.20 9.88
N GLY A 26 -27.70 15.52 8.77
CA GLY A 26 -28.61 14.37 8.71
C GLY A 26 -28.00 13.03 9.12
N ALA A 27 -26.72 12.96 9.48
CA ALA A 27 -26.06 11.69 9.83
C ALA A 27 -26.34 11.21 11.27
N TYR A 28 -27.27 11.86 11.99
CA TYR A 28 -27.63 11.53 13.37
C TYR A 28 -28.73 10.47 13.46
N GLU A 29 -29.36 10.14 12.34
CA GLU A 29 -30.50 9.24 12.27
C GLU A 29 -30.34 8.29 11.08
N LEU A 30 -31.07 7.17 11.12
CA LEU A 30 -31.23 6.28 9.98
C LEU A 30 -32.21 6.91 9.00
N ASP A 31 -31.71 7.51 7.93
CA ASP A 31 -32.50 8.26 6.94
C ASP A 31 -32.26 7.71 5.52
N GLU A 32 -33.26 6.98 5.01
CA GLU A 32 -33.19 6.37 3.69
C GLU A 32 -33.13 7.40 2.56
N ALA A 33 -33.88 8.51 2.68
CA ALA A 33 -33.90 9.53 1.64
C ALA A 33 -32.55 10.27 1.56
N LEU A 34 -31.94 10.52 2.73
CA LEU A 34 -30.58 11.04 2.80
C LEU A 34 -29.58 10.08 2.16
N PHE A 35 -29.62 8.79 2.56
CA PHE A 35 -28.71 7.77 2.05
C PHE A 35 -28.78 7.68 0.53
N GLN A 36 -29.97 7.50 -0.05
CA GLN A 36 -30.14 7.36 -1.51
C GLN A 36 -29.59 8.57 -2.26
N ARG A 37 -29.91 9.79 -1.81
CA ARG A 37 -29.40 11.03 -2.43
C ARG A 37 -27.87 11.12 -2.38
N LEU A 38 -27.25 10.74 -1.26
CA LEU A 38 -25.79 10.76 -1.13
C LEU A 38 -25.13 9.66 -1.95
N TYR A 39 -25.74 8.46 -1.99
CA TYR A 39 -25.30 7.34 -2.79
C TYR A 39 -25.31 7.69 -4.28
N GLU A 40 -26.43 8.16 -4.82
CA GLU A 40 -26.56 8.57 -6.24
C GLU A 40 -25.51 9.63 -6.62
N ARG A 41 -25.26 10.59 -5.73
CA ARG A 41 -24.23 11.61 -5.94
C ARG A 41 -22.83 11.00 -6.04
N LYS A 42 -22.51 10.04 -5.16
CA LYS A 42 -21.19 9.39 -5.10
C LYS A 42 -21.00 8.41 -6.26
N GLU A 43 -22.02 7.63 -6.60
CA GLU A 43 -22.03 6.76 -7.78
C GLU A 43 -21.83 7.58 -9.05
N LYS A 44 -22.57 8.68 -9.24
CA LYS A 44 -22.37 9.56 -10.40
C LYS A 44 -20.95 10.15 -10.46
N ALA A 45 -20.39 10.54 -9.32
CA ALA A 45 -19.03 11.04 -9.26
C ALA A 45 -18.00 9.95 -9.62
N HIS A 46 -18.21 8.72 -9.17
CA HIS A 46 -17.37 7.56 -9.50
C HIS A 46 -17.44 7.24 -11.00
N VAL A 47 -18.65 7.09 -11.56
CA VAL A 47 -18.86 6.86 -13.00
C VAL A 47 -18.19 7.95 -13.85
N ASN A 48 -18.26 9.21 -13.43
CA ASN A 48 -17.59 10.30 -14.13
C ASN A 48 -16.06 10.18 -14.08
N LEU A 49 -15.49 9.80 -12.94
CA LEU A 49 -14.06 9.60 -12.78
C LEU A 49 -13.58 8.40 -13.61
N GLU A 50 -14.26 7.27 -13.54
CA GLU A 50 -13.96 6.07 -14.33
C GLU A 50 -14.05 6.37 -15.83
N ARG A 51 -15.05 7.13 -16.26
CA ARG A 51 -15.16 7.60 -17.65
C ARG A 51 -14.00 8.50 -18.04
N GLN A 52 -13.59 9.44 -17.18
CA GLN A 52 -12.43 10.30 -17.46
C GLN A 52 -11.14 9.48 -17.61
N MET A 53 -10.92 8.51 -16.72
CA MET A 53 -9.78 7.59 -16.80
C MET A 53 -9.86 6.74 -18.06
N TYR A 54 -11.04 6.24 -18.40
CA TYR A 54 -11.28 5.52 -19.65
C TYR A 54 -10.93 6.39 -20.86
N ASP A 55 -11.43 7.61 -20.92
CA ASP A 55 -11.24 8.52 -22.07
C ASP A 55 -9.84 9.16 -22.13
N THR A 56 -8.95 8.84 -21.19
CA THR A 56 -7.56 9.34 -21.18
C THR A 56 -6.73 8.64 -22.26
N ASP A 57 -6.45 9.34 -23.36
CA ASP A 57 -5.69 8.81 -24.51
C ASP A 57 -4.18 8.68 -24.21
N PRO A 58 -3.62 7.45 -24.09
CA PRO A 58 -2.23 7.22 -23.71
C PRO A 58 -1.20 7.88 -24.66
N ARG A 59 -1.60 8.31 -25.85
CA ARG A 59 -0.76 9.14 -26.73
C ARG A 59 -0.29 10.43 -26.08
N TYR A 60 -0.98 10.95 -25.05
CA TYR A 60 -0.48 12.10 -24.31
C TYR A 60 0.91 11.85 -23.72
N MET A 61 1.22 10.59 -23.33
CA MET A 61 2.51 10.22 -22.73
C MET A 61 3.67 10.41 -23.71
N LEU A 62 3.44 10.19 -25.01
CA LEU A 62 4.45 10.38 -26.06
C LEU A 62 4.87 11.85 -26.21
N LYS A 63 4.03 12.80 -25.80
CA LYS A 63 4.33 14.23 -25.90
C LYS A 63 5.47 14.67 -24.98
N HIS A 64 5.73 13.90 -23.92
CA HIS A 64 6.80 14.20 -22.97
C HIS A 64 8.20 13.95 -23.52
N ASN A 65 8.34 13.15 -24.58
CA ASN A 65 9.65 12.91 -25.19
C ASN A 65 10.21 14.20 -25.81
N GLY A 66 11.41 14.59 -25.39
CA GLY A 66 12.04 15.85 -25.77
C GLY A 66 11.62 17.05 -24.89
N GLU A 67 10.81 16.85 -23.84
CA GLU A 67 10.54 17.90 -22.87
C GLU A 67 11.80 18.27 -22.11
N VAL A 68 11.98 19.58 -21.90
CA VAL A 68 13.03 20.13 -21.07
C VAL A 68 12.53 20.14 -19.63
N LEU A 69 13.16 19.33 -18.78
CA LEU A 69 12.85 19.21 -17.36
C LEU A 69 13.94 19.88 -16.54
N THR A 70 13.59 20.44 -15.38
CA THR A 70 14.57 20.92 -14.41
C THR A 70 14.99 19.76 -13.50
N ARG A 71 16.29 19.64 -13.23
CA ARG A 71 16.77 18.66 -12.24
C ARG A 71 16.13 18.93 -10.89
N ALA A 72 15.74 17.86 -10.20
CA ALA A 72 15.02 17.97 -8.94
C ALA A 72 15.83 18.69 -7.86
N ASP A 73 17.14 18.43 -7.75
CA ASP A 73 18.03 19.10 -6.80
C ASP A 73 18.06 20.62 -6.98
N ALA A 74 18.15 21.09 -8.23
CA ALA A 74 18.08 22.51 -8.56
C ALA A 74 16.68 23.11 -8.32
N PHE A 75 15.62 22.39 -8.67
CA PHE A 75 14.24 22.86 -8.44
C PHE A 75 13.95 23.06 -6.94
N PHE A 76 14.51 22.20 -6.08
CA PHE A 76 14.31 22.25 -4.62
C PHE A 76 15.36 23.08 -3.87
N SER A 77 16.42 23.56 -4.52
CA SER A 77 17.50 24.31 -3.85
C SER A 77 17.08 25.73 -3.42
N GLY A 78 16.08 26.30 -4.10
CA GLY A 78 15.68 27.70 -3.91
C GLY A 78 16.63 28.71 -4.56
N GLU A 79 17.63 28.25 -5.30
CA GLU A 79 18.53 29.06 -6.11
C GLU A 79 17.91 29.35 -7.50
N GLU A 80 18.49 30.27 -8.26
CA GLU A 80 18.04 30.58 -9.62
C GLU A 80 18.37 29.40 -10.55
N VAL A 81 17.35 28.81 -11.18
CA VAL A 81 17.50 27.70 -12.13
C VAL A 81 18.18 28.20 -13.41
N THR A 82 19.31 27.60 -13.75
CA THR A 82 20.09 27.93 -14.94
C THR A 82 19.84 26.93 -16.08
N GLU A 83 20.39 27.19 -17.27
CA GLU A 83 20.35 26.23 -18.39
C GLU A 83 21.10 24.93 -18.09
N GLU A 84 22.12 24.95 -17.22
CA GLU A 84 22.86 23.74 -16.81
C GLU A 84 22.02 22.80 -15.92
N ASP A 85 20.97 23.35 -15.31
CA ASP A 85 20.01 22.60 -14.50
C ASP A 85 18.90 21.94 -15.34
N GLN A 86 18.93 22.13 -16.66
CA GLN A 86 17.96 21.57 -17.59
C GLN A 86 18.45 20.24 -18.16
N ILE A 87 17.54 19.26 -18.18
CA ILE A 87 17.73 17.97 -18.84
C ILE A 87 16.66 17.79 -19.89
N VAL A 88 17.05 17.28 -21.06
CA VAL A 88 16.08 16.89 -22.08
C VAL A 88 15.68 15.45 -21.81
N TYR A 89 14.41 15.23 -21.51
CA TYR A 89 13.89 13.89 -21.34
C TYR A 89 13.95 13.13 -22.67
N SER A 90 14.66 12.00 -22.68
CA SER A 90 14.66 11.07 -23.80
C SER A 90 13.95 9.81 -23.36
N MET A 91 12.78 9.57 -23.94
CA MET A 91 11.97 8.41 -23.66
C MET A 91 12.70 7.12 -24.07
N PRO A 92 12.93 6.19 -23.13
CA PRO A 92 13.54 4.90 -23.44
C PRO A 92 12.73 4.11 -24.49
N PRO A 93 13.39 3.31 -25.36
CA PRO A 93 12.68 2.51 -26.36
C PRO A 93 11.67 1.52 -25.77
N GLU A 94 11.94 0.97 -24.59
CA GLU A 94 11.04 0.04 -23.89
C GLU A 94 9.77 0.74 -23.41
N GLU A 95 9.90 1.94 -22.85
CA GLU A 95 8.76 2.77 -22.45
C GLU A 95 7.92 3.17 -23.65
N ARG A 96 8.55 3.59 -24.75
CA ARG A 96 7.85 3.90 -26.00
C ARG A 96 7.08 2.69 -26.52
N ALA A 97 7.70 1.51 -26.55
CA ALA A 97 7.05 0.27 -26.98
C ALA A 97 5.88 -0.12 -26.05
N HIS A 98 6.00 0.15 -24.75
CA HIS A 98 4.89 -0.03 -23.80
C HIS A 98 3.73 0.92 -24.10
N ILE A 99 3.99 2.21 -24.32
CA ILE A 99 2.96 3.20 -24.68
C ILE A 99 2.28 2.84 -26.00
N GLU A 100 3.03 2.38 -27.01
CA GLU A 100 2.46 1.90 -28.28
C GLU A 100 1.49 0.72 -28.07
N LYS A 101 1.78 -0.21 -27.15
CA LYS A 101 0.84 -1.28 -26.76
C LYS A 101 -0.42 -0.71 -26.09
N LEU A 102 -0.26 0.27 -25.20
CA LEU A 102 -1.41 0.93 -24.56
C LEU A 102 -2.30 1.64 -25.60
N ILE A 103 -1.71 2.26 -26.62
CA ILE A 103 -2.44 2.90 -27.71
C ILE A 103 -3.25 1.88 -28.52
N VAL A 104 -2.64 0.75 -28.89
CA VAL A 104 -3.35 -0.33 -29.61
C VAL A 104 -4.53 -0.84 -28.77
N ALA A 105 -4.33 -1.06 -27.46
CA ALA A 105 -5.40 -1.45 -26.56
C ALA A 105 -6.48 -0.37 -26.43
N TYR A 106 -6.09 0.91 -26.37
CA TYR A 106 -6.99 2.06 -26.30
C TYR A 106 -7.86 2.18 -27.56
N ASP A 107 -7.31 1.96 -28.74
CA ASP A 107 -8.06 2.08 -29.99
C ASP A 107 -9.01 0.89 -30.22
N ALA A 108 -8.64 -0.30 -29.74
CA ALA A 108 -9.40 -1.53 -29.95
C ALA A 108 -10.49 -1.79 -28.89
N ARG A 109 -10.53 -1.01 -27.82
CA ARG A 109 -11.46 -1.24 -26.70
C ARG A 109 -12.93 -0.97 -27.08
N PRO A 110 -13.89 -1.59 -26.38
CA PRO A 110 -15.30 -1.30 -26.56
C PRO A 110 -15.67 0.14 -26.13
N PRO A 111 -16.92 0.58 -26.30
CA PRO A 111 -17.41 1.78 -25.60
C PRO A 111 -17.38 1.58 -24.07
N PHE A 112 -17.26 2.68 -23.32
CA PHE A 112 -17.35 2.64 -21.85
C PHE A 112 -18.70 2.07 -21.39
N ASP A 113 -18.66 1.00 -20.59
CA ASP A 113 -19.84 0.36 -20.02
C ASP A 113 -20.24 1.00 -18.69
N GLU A 114 -21.10 2.00 -18.77
CA GLU A 114 -21.61 2.70 -17.59
C GLU A 114 -22.43 1.78 -16.67
N LYS A 115 -23.14 0.79 -17.22
CA LYS A 115 -23.95 -0.11 -16.42
C LYS A 115 -23.04 -1.00 -15.55
N LYS A 116 -22.02 -1.59 -16.16
CA LYS A 116 -21.02 -2.39 -15.45
C LYS A 116 -20.33 -1.58 -14.36
N CYS A 117 -19.91 -0.34 -14.65
CA CYS A 117 -19.29 0.55 -13.68
C CYS A 117 -20.19 0.80 -12.44
N ARG A 118 -21.51 0.97 -12.65
CA ARG A 118 -22.46 1.13 -11.53
C ARG A 118 -22.64 -0.16 -10.72
N GLU A 119 -22.64 -1.32 -11.38
CA GLU A 119 -22.71 -2.62 -10.71
C GLU A 119 -21.46 -2.86 -9.84
N GLU A 120 -20.27 -2.60 -10.38
CA GLU A 120 -18.99 -2.67 -9.65
C GLU A 120 -18.95 -1.69 -8.48
N TYR A 121 -19.44 -0.46 -8.67
CA TYR A 121 -19.54 0.52 -7.60
C TYR A 121 -20.45 0.04 -6.46
N LYS A 122 -21.57 -0.59 -6.79
CA LYS A 122 -22.50 -1.15 -5.80
C LYS A 122 -21.82 -2.26 -4.98
N GLU A 123 -21.14 -3.19 -5.64
CA GLU A 123 -20.41 -4.28 -4.98
C GLU A 123 -19.32 -3.74 -4.05
N MET A 124 -18.54 -2.76 -4.52
CA MET A 124 -17.54 -2.07 -3.72
C MET A 124 -18.16 -1.42 -2.48
N MET A 125 -19.32 -0.77 -2.62
CA MET A 125 -20.01 -0.13 -1.50
C MET A 125 -20.55 -1.16 -0.50
N GLU A 126 -21.12 -2.27 -0.96
CA GLU A 126 -21.59 -3.36 -0.09
C GLU A 126 -20.44 -3.99 0.71
N TRP A 127 -19.29 -4.19 0.07
CA TRP A 127 -18.08 -4.64 0.75
C TRP A 127 -17.62 -3.61 1.79
N ASN A 128 -17.55 -2.33 1.41
CA ASN A 128 -17.15 -1.25 2.30
C ASN A 128 -18.04 -1.18 3.56
N TYR A 129 -19.36 -1.34 3.43
CA TYR A 129 -20.28 -1.37 4.58
C TYR A 129 -19.93 -2.47 5.59
N LYS A 130 -19.65 -3.68 5.10
CA LYS A 130 -19.33 -4.85 5.94
C LYS A 130 -18.00 -4.65 6.66
N GLN A 131 -17.01 -4.11 5.96
CA GLN A 131 -15.66 -3.91 6.48
C GLN A 131 -15.55 -2.85 7.58
N GLN A 132 -16.51 -1.91 7.67
CA GLN A 132 -16.48 -0.91 8.73
C GLN A 132 -16.55 -1.50 10.14
N ALA A 133 -17.22 -2.66 10.32
CA ALA A 133 -17.31 -3.33 11.62
C ALA A 133 -15.95 -3.87 12.10
N GLU A 134 -15.10 -4.32 11.17
CA GLU A 134 -13.78 -4.85 11.49
C GLU A 134 -12.76 -3.72 11.72
N ARG A 135 -12.89 -2.63 10.97
CA ARG A 135 -11.95 -1.51 10.97
C ARG A 135 -12.14 -0.55 12.15
N LEU A 136 -13.39 -0.27 12.53
CA LEU A 136 -13.69 0.73 13.56
C LEU A 136 -13.60 0.14 14.97
N PRO A 137 -13.14 0.92 15.97
CA PRO A 137 -13.36 0.55 17.36
C PRO A 137 -14.85 0.41 17.64
N GLN A 138 -15.25 -0.67 18.33
CA GLN A 138 -16.67 -0.99 18.61
C GLN A 138 -17.42 0.19 19.22
N GLU A 139 -16.81 0.92 20.16
CA GLU A 139 -17.41 2.08 20.81
C GLU A 139 -17.78 3.22 19.84
N ILE A 140 -17.01 3.38 18.75
CA ILE A 140 -17.32 4.36 17.70
C ILE A 140 -18.38 3.79 16.77
N TYR A 141 -18.26 2.52 16.39
CA TYR A 141 -19.20 1.82 15.51
C TYR A 141 -20.63 1.89 16.07
N ASP A 142 -20.81 1.57 17.35
CA ASP A 142 -22.12 1.55 18.02
C ASP A 142 -22.81 2.93 18.09
N ARG A 143 -22.04 4.01 17.90
CA ARG A 143 -22.55 5.39 17.93
C ARG A 143 -22.89 5.94 16.54
N ILE A 144 -22.66 5.17 15.49
CA ILE A 144 -23.01 5.53 14.12
C ILE A 144 -24.48 5.17 13.89
N ALA A 145 -25.31 6.16 13.58
CA ALA A 145 -26.75 5.95 13.36
C ALA A 145 -27.06 5.24 12.03
N ASP A 146 -26.30 5.55 10.97
CA ASP A 146 -26.40 4.88 9.67
C ASP A 146 -25.00 4.59 9.12
N ILE A 147 -24.61 3.31 9.14
CA ILE A 147 -23.30 2.86 8.66
C ILE A 147 -23.13 3.07 7.15
N ARG A 148 -24.23 3.12 6.39
CA ARG A 148 -24.20 3.32 4.94
C ARG A 148 -23.83 4.76 4.61
N VAL A 149 -24.43 5.73 5.33
CA VAL A 149 -24.06 7.15 5.25
C VAL A 149 -22.59 7.34 5.71
N PHE A 150 -22.17 6.61 6.74
CA PHE A 150 -20.78 6.60 7.20
C PHE A 150 -19.80 6.15 6.11
N ALA A 151 -20.04 5.00 5.50
CA ALA A 151 -19.17 4.47 4.45
C ALA A 151 -19.13 5.32 3.16
N LEU A 152 -20.16 6.14 2.92
CA LEU A 152 -20.13 7.17 1.86
C LEU A 152 -19.22 8.38 2.20
N GLY A 153 -18.63 8.40 3.39
CA GLY A 153 -17.72 9.43 3.87
C GLY A 153 -18.39 10.52 4.70
N TYR A 154 -19.53 10.23 5.36
CA TYR A 154 -20.27 11.23 6.14
C TYR A 154 -20.53 10.80 7.58
N CYS A 155 -20.27 11.65 8.55
CA CYS A 155 -20.51 11.33 9.95
C CYS A 155 -21.06 12.52 10.75
N THR A 156 -21.45 12.27 11.99
CA THR A 156 -21.82 13.36 12.91
C THR A 156 -20.58 14.10 13.40
N ARG A 157 -20.77 15.30 13.95
CA ARG A 157 -19.67 16.06 14.57
C ARG A 157 -19.08 15.32 15.78
N GLY A 158 -19.90 14.56 16.50
CA GLY A 158 -19.44 13.73 17.62
C GLY A 158 -18.53 12.59 17.17
N ILE A 159 -18.92 11.88 16.11
CA ILE A 159 -18.12 10.80 15.53
C ILE A 159 -16.82 11.34 14.93
N MET A 160 -16.86 12.42 14.15
CA MET A 160 -15.65 13.05 13.60
C MET A 160 -14.59 13.37 14.67
N ARG A 161 -15.02 13.91 15.82
CA ARG A 161 -14.10 14.20 16.94
C ARG A 161 -13.48 12.93 17.52
N GLN A 162 -14.27 11.86 17.66
CA GLN A 162 -13.79 10.58 18.17
C GLN A 162 -12.82 9.93 17.19
N LEU A 163 -13.11 9.91 15.89
CA LEU A 163 -12.21 9.40 14.85
C LEU A 163 -10.87 10.13 14.89
N LYS A 164 -10.87 11.47 14.94
CA LYS A 164 -9.63 12.26 15.05
C LYS A 164 -8.83 11.95 16.32
N LYS A 165 -9.51 11.83 17.46
CA LYS A 165 -8.87 11.49 18.73
C LYS A 165 -8.24 10.10 18.67
N GLN A 166 -8.96 9.12 18.15
CA GLN A 166 -8.47 7.75 18.02
C GLN A 166 -7.31 7.66 17.02
N SER A 167 -7.46 8.28 15.84
CA SER A 167 -6.41 8.43 14.84
C SER A 167 -5.10 8.93 15.43
N LYS A 168 -5.16 10.04 16.19
CA LYS A 168 -3.98 10.63 16.83
C LYS A 168 -3.34 9.69 17.85
N ARG A 169 -4.15 9.04 18.69
CA ARG A 169 -3.66 8.06 19.67
C ARG A 169 -2.97 6.88 18.98
N ASN A 170 -3.58 6.37 17.91
CA ASN A 170 -3.03 5.25 17.15
C ASN A 170 -1.69 5.65 16.50
N GLU A 171 -1.61 6.86 15.94
CA GLU A 171 -0.38 7.40 15.36
C GLU A 171 0.73 7.55 16.41
N GLU A 172 0.42 8.11 17.58
CA GLU A 172 1.38 8.24 18.69
C GLU A 172 1.93 6.87 19.14
N GLN A 173 1.06 5.86 19.26
CA GLN A 173 1.46 4.50 19.63
C GLN A 173 2.28 3.81 18.52
N MET A 174 1.85 3.94 17.26
CA MET A 174 2.55 3.39 16.10
C MET A 174 3.96 3.99 15.97
N GLN A 175 4.09 5.31 16.16
CA GLN A 175 5.38 6.02 16.11
C GLN A 175 6.30 5.65 17.28
N LEU A 176 5.75 5.37 18.47
CA LEU A 176 6.54 4.90 19.61
C LEU A 176 7.23 3.57 19.30
N VAL A 177 6.47 2.59 18.78
CA VAL A 177 7.03 1.28 18.39
C VAL A 177 8.05 1.43 17.26
N LEU A 178 7.77 2.28 16.26
CA LEU A 178 8.75 2.57 15.20
C LEU A 178 10.03 3.19 15.75
N LYS A 179 9.93 4.07 16.75
CA LYS A 179 11.09 4.68 17.39
C LYS A 179 11.92 3.63 18.13
N GLU A 180 11.28 2.80 18.95
CA GLU A 180 11.95 1.70 19.67
C GLU A 180 12.62 0.72 18.70
N TYR A 181 11.92 0.35 17.62
CA TYR A 181 12.49 -0.48 16.57
C TYR A 181 13.73 0.18 15.95
N ARG A 182 13.67 1.47 15.59
CA ARG A 182 14.81 2.19 15.03
C ARG A 182 16.01 2.24 15.99
N GLU A 183 15.78 2.43 17.28
CA GLU A 183 16.84 2.42 18.29
C GLU A 183 17.53 1.05 18.35
N VAL A 184 16.76 -0.05 18.42
CA VAL A 184 17.33 -1.40 18.37
C VAL A 184 18.01 -1.68 17.04
N ASN A 185 17.41 -1.25 15.93
CA ASN A 185 17.94 -1.41 14.60
C ASN A 185 19.34 -0.77 14.49
N VAL A 186 19.58 0.40 15.09
CA VAL A 186 20.93 1.01 15.18
C VAL A 186 21.89 0.13 15.97
N THR A 187 21.48 -0.43 17.11
CA THR A 187 22.35 -1.28 17.95
C THR A 187 22.76 -2.61 17.31
N GLN A 188 22.06 -3.07 16.28
CA GLN A 188 22.43 -4.33 15.59
C GLN A 188 23.72 -4.23 14.77
N ASP A 189 24.20 -3.01 14.49
CA ASP A 189 25.42 -2.77 13.70
C ASP A 189 25.47 -3.59 12.40
N ILE A 190 24.34 -3.58 11.67
CA ILE A 190 24.21 -4.21 10.36
C ILE A 190 24.42 -3.12 9.31
N PRO A 191 25.35 -3.31 8.34
CA PRO A 191 25.59 -2.34 7.29
C PRO A 191 24.31 -1.94 6.55
N LEU A 192 24.17 -0.65 6.25
CA LEU A 192 22.98 -0.13 5.57
C LEU A 192 22.75 -0.79 4.21
N GLU A 193 23.82 -1.12 3.50
CA GLU A 193 23.77 -1.83 2.21
C GLU A 193 23.18 -3.25 2.31
N VAL A 194 23.46 -3.95 3.42
CA VAL A 194 22.91 -5.28 3.71
C VAL A 194 21.42 -5.17 4.01
N ARG A 195 21.00 -4.11 4.72
CA ARG A 195 19.58 -3.85 5.00
C ARG A 195 18.78 -3.42 3.78
N ARG A 196 19.33 -2.51 2.98
CA ARG A 196 18.67 -2.00 1.76
C ARG A 196 18.35 -3.08 0.73
N ARG A 197 19.03 -4.21 0.82
CA ARG A 197 18.80 -5.40 -0.01
C ARG A 197 17.54 -6.17 0.37
N LEU A 198 17.05 -6.03 1.60
CA LEU A 198 15.83 -6.68 2.10
C LEU A 198 14.66 -5.70 2.10
N HIS A 199 14.25 -5.25 0.92
CA HIS A 199 13.07 -4.39 0.76
C HIS A 199 12.13 -5.01 -0.26
N PHE A 200 11.33 -5.96 0.20
CA PHE A 200 10.37 -6.69 -0.61
C PHE A 200 8.92 -6.26 -0.33
N HIS A 201 8.70 -5.11 0.34
CA HIS A 201 7.36 -4.58 0.62
C HIS A 201 6.49 -4.60 -0.66
N ASP A 202 5.28 -5.15 -0.54
CA ASP A 202 4.29 -5.37 -1.60
C ASP A 202 4.71 -6.34 -2.73
N CYS A 203 5.83 -7.04 -2.60
CA CYS A 203 6.18 -8.14 -3.48
C CYS A 203 5.38 -9.40 -3.11
N THR A 204 4.87 -10.12 -4.11
CA THR A 204 4.14 -11.38 -3.89
C THR A 204 5.11 -12.55 -3.91
N VAL A 205 5.06 -13.42 -2.91
CA VAL A 205 5.84 -14.66 -2.91
C VAL A 205 5.28 -15.62 -3.97
N THR A 206 6.08 -15.96 -4.98
CA THR A 206 5.69 -16.91 -6.04
C THR A 206 6.18 -18.32 -5.77
N GLU A 207 7.29 -18.46 -5.06
CA GLU A 207 7.90 -19.75 -4.73
C GLU A 207 8.60 -19.68 -3.38
N LEU A 208 8.53 -20.79 -2.62
CA LEU A 208 9.29 -21.01 -1.39
C LEU A 208 9.89 -22.42 -1.44
N VAL A 209 11.20 -22.51 -1.61
CA VAL A 209 11.95 -23.77 -1.65
C VAL A 209 12.77 -23.91 -0.37
N THR A 210 12.67 -25.07 0.29
CA THR A 210 13.40 -25.36 1.53
C THR A 210 14.31 -26.58 1.35
N GLY A 211 15.58 -26.45 1.75
CA GLY A 211 16.58 -27.52 1.74
C GLY A 211 17.84 -27.09 2.48
N ASP A 212 19.00 -27.34 1.89
CA ASP A 212 20.29 -26.80 2.38
C ASP A 212 20.34 -25.27 2.35
N GLU A 213 19.53 -24.68 1.48
CA GLU A 213 19.23 -23.25 1.40
C GLU A 213 17.70 -23.04 1.47
N LEU A 214 17.29 -21.82 1.83
CA LEU A 214 15.90 -21.39 1.74
C LEU A 214 15.81 -20.31 0.66
N VAL A 215 15.08 -20.59 -0.41
CA VAL A 215 14.94 -19.69 -1.56
C VAL A 215 13.50 -19.19 -1.61
N ILE A 216 13.34 -17.87 -1.66
CA ILE A 216 12.06 -17.18 -1.86
C ILE A 216 12.13 -16.44 -3.19
N ARG A 217 11.14 -16.64 -4.04
CA ARG A 217 10.98 -15.89 -5.29
C ARG A 217 9.79 -14.97 -5.21
N PHE A 218 9.88 -13.87 -5.94
CA PHE A 218 8.91 -12.79 -5.88
C PHE A 218 8.40 -12.40 -7.27
N ASP A 219 7.11 -12.08 -7.33
CA ASP A 219 6.57 -11.16 -8.32
C ASP A 219 6.70 -9.75 -7.76
N THR A 220 7.50 -8.92 -8.44
CA THR A 220 7.86 -7.58 -7.96
C THR A 220 6.99 -6.47 -8.53
N ARG A 221 5.99 -6.79 -9.38
CA ARG A 221 5.15 -5.78 -10.04
C ARG A 221 4.40 -4.86 -9.08
N GLY A 222 4.13 -5.32 -7.86
CA GLY A 222 3.52 -4.52 -6.79
C GLY A 222 4.51 -3.77 -5.89
N GLY A 223 5.78 -4.16 -5.90
CA GLY A 223 6.81 -3.61 -5.02
C GLY A 223 7.66 -2.51 -5.65
N PHE A 224 8.61 -2.01 -4.86
CA PHE A 224 9.52 -0.91 -5.24
C PHE A 224 10.93 -1.40 -5.62
N THR A 225 11.08 -2.68 -5.98
CA THR A 225 12.37 -3.32 -6.28
C THR A 225 12.27 -4.20 -7.52
N ASN A 226 13.38 -4.35 -8.25
CA ASN A 226 13.51 -5.34 -9.33
C ASN A 226 14.16 -6.65 -8.85
N ILE A 227 14.63 -6.68 -7.60
CA ILE A 227 15.17 -7.89 -6.96
C ILE A 227 14.01 -8.84 -6.74
N ASN A 228 14.09 -10.03 -7.33
CA ASN A 228 12.99 -11.00 -7.36
C ASN A 228 13.34 -12.34 -6.69
N LYS A 229 14.50 -12.42 -6.03
CA LYS A 229 14.94 -13.62 -5.32
C LYS A 229 15.71 -13.30 -4.05
N LEU A 230 15.42 -14.05 -2.99
CA LEU A 230 16.13 -14.09 -1.72
C LEU A 230 16.57 -15.53 -1.42
N THR A 231 17.86 -15.74 -1.17
CA THR A 231 18.41 -17.03 -0.75
C THR A 231 19.01 -16.88 0.64
N LEU A 232 18.55 -17.68 1.61
CA LEU A 232 19.11 -17.76 2.95
C LEU A 232 20.03 -18.98 3.06
N VAL A 233 21.28 -18.74 3.46
CA VAL A 233 22.34 -19.76 3.53
C VAL A 233 22.31 -20.46 4.89
N ALA A 234 22.35 -21.80 4.88
CA ALA A 234 22.26 -22.65 6.08
C ALA A 234 21.06 -22.25 6.98
N PRO A 235 19.82 -22.26 6.43
CA PRO A 235 18.66 -21.75 7.12
C PRO A 235 18.23 -22.67 8.26
N LYS A 236 17.72 -22.06 9.32
CA LYS A 236 16.99 -22.73 10.39
C LYS A 236 15.68 -21.98 10.60
N ILE A 237 14.59 -22.56 10.10
CA ILE A 237 13.24 -22.03 10.32
C ILE A 237 12.91 -22.19 11.81
N ILE A 238 12.65 -21.06 12.46
CA ILE A 238 12.25 -20.99 13.88
C ILE A 238 10.72 -20.98 13.98
N LYS A 239 10.05 -20.31 13.04
CA LYS A 239 8.60 -20.17 12.99
C LYS A 239 8.14 -20.04 11.54
N GLN A 240 7.06 -20.73 11.18
CA GLN A 240 6.34 -20.53 9.93
C GLN A 240 4.84 -20.72 10.20
N GLU A 241 4.04 -19.68 9.92
CA GLU A 241 2.60 -19.71 10.11
C GLU A 241 1.87 -19.84 8.76
N GLY A 242 1.19 -20.96 8.56
CA GLY A 242 0.40 -21.22 7.35
C GLY A 242 1.22 -21.22 6.05
N ASP A 243 0.50 -21.09 4.93
CA ASP A 243 1.09 -21.09 3.59
C ASP A 243 1.59 -19.70 3.21
N ILE A 244 2.84 -19.58 2.76
CA ILE A 244 3.44 -18.28 2.43
C ILE A 244 3.29 -17.94 0.94
N VAL A 245 3.26 -18.95 0.07
CA VAL A 245 3.16 -18.75 -1.39
C VAL A 245 1.83 -18.08 -1.74
N GLY A 246 1.91 -17.07 -2.60
CA GLY A 246 0.80 -16.22 -3.03
C GLY A 246 0.54 -15.02 -2.12
N ARG A 247 1.27 -14.86 -1.01
CA ARG A 247 1.08 -13.74 -0.06
C ARG A 247 2.03 -12.58 -0.34
N TYR A 248 1.60 -11.37 0.02
CA TYR A 248 2.42 -10.16 -0.06
C TYR A 248 3.33 -10.04 1.15
N TRP A 249 4.58 -9.65 0.93
CA TRP A 249 5.51 -9.28 1.99
C TRP A 249 5.16 -7.89 2.52
N LEU A 250 4.86 -7.78 3.82
CA LEU A 250 4.48 -6.52 4.45
C LEU A 250 5.68 -5.87 5.13
N TYR A 251 6.27 -6.52 6.13
CA TYR A 251 7.35 -5.93 6.94
C TYR A 251 8.38 -6.96 7.32
N GLU A 252 9.62 -6.47 7.53
CA GLU A 252 10.73 -7.27 7.97
C GLU A 252 11.48 -6.67 9.17
N GLU A 253 12.01 -7.54 10.00
CA GLU A 253 13.01 -7.21 11.02
C GLU A 253 14.24 -8.08 10.82
N LEU A 254 15.41 -7.45 10.84
CA LEU A 254 16.69 -8.15 10.71
C LEU A 254 17.54 -7.92 11.96
N TYR A 255 17.89 -9.02 12.62
CA TYR A 255 18.73 -9.05 13.81
C TYR A 255 20.06 -9.72 13.53
N ARG A 256 21.12 -9.20 14.13
CA ARG A 256 22.43 -9.84 14.14
C ARG A 256 22.49 -10.84 15.29
N ILE A 257 22.99 -12.03 15.02
CA ILE A 257 23.24 -13.08 16.01
C ILE A 257 24.71 -13.51 15.95
N ASP A 258 25.14 -14.36 16.87
CA ASP A 258 26.56 -14.76 16.99
C ASP A 258 27.12 -15.37 15.69
N ASP A 259 26.31 -16.15 14.95
CA ASP A 259 26.67 -16.79 13.69
C ASP A 259 25.65 -16.45 12.58
N GLY A 260 25.60 -15.17 12.20
CA GLY A 260 24.81 -14.68 11.08
C GLY A 260 23.64 -13.78 11.47
N TYR A 261 22.45 -14.08 10.95
CA TYR A 261 21.26 -13.25 11.06
C TYR A 261 20.01 -14.01 11.51
N GLU A 262 19.08 -13.31 12.14
CA GLU A 262 17.71 -13.76 12.38
C GLU A 262 16.76 -12.78 11.67
N LEU A 263 16.08 -13.29 10.64
CA LEU A 263 15.13 -12.55 9.80
C LEU A 263 13.70 -12.90 10.22
N HIS A 264 12.91 -11.89 10.56
CA HIS A 264 11.48 -12.00 10.84
C HIS A 264 10.73 -11.31 9.72
N ILE A 265 9.68 -11.95 9.21
CA ILE A 265 8.89 -11.45 8.09
C ILE A 265 7.41 -11.58 8.44
N LEU A 266 6.65 -10.52 8.18
CA LEU A 266 5.19 -10.49 8.26
C LEU A 266 4.62 -10.48 6.84
N PHE A 267 3.66 -11.36 6.55
CA PHE A 267 2.95 -11.35 5.27
C PHE A 267 1.48 -10.98 5.41
N GLU A 268 0.92 -10.48 4.31
CA GLU A 268 -0.51 -10.22 4.18
C GLU A 268 -1.31 -11.52 4.15
N GLY A 269 -2.53 -11.48 4.66
CA GLY A 269 -3.47 -12.60 4.68
C GLY A 269 -4.16 -12.76 6.03
N THR A 270 -5.16 -13.65 6.07
CA THR A 270 -5.90 -13.93 7.31
C THR A 270 -4.94 -14.41 8.41
N GLY A 271 -4.96 -13.70 9.53
CA GLY A 271 -4.07 -13.97 10.67
C GLY A 271 -2.66 -13.36 10.55
N MET A 272 -2.33 -12.69 9.44
CA MET A 272 -1.02 -12.08 9.14
C MET A 272 0.14 -13.02 9.52
N PRO A 273 0.35 -14.08 8.74
CA PRO A 273 1.36 -15.09 9.02
C PRO A 273 2.76 -14.51 9.19
N GLU A 274 3.54 -15.13 10.07
CA GLU A 274 4.95 -14.83 10.23
C GLU A 274 5.86 -15.96 9.73
N LEU A 275 7.01 -15.58 9.17
CA LEU A 275 8.16 -16.45 8.94
C LEU A 275 9.35 -15.90 9.75
N ILE A 276 9.94 -16.73 10.60
CA ILE A 276 11.16 -16.41 11.34
C ILE A 276 12.22 -17.45 10.99
N VAL A 277 13.34 -17.00 10.44
CA VAL A 277 14.44 -17.85 10.00
C VAL A 277 15.75 -17.31 10.52
N ARG A 278 16.61 -18.19 11.04
CA ARG A 278 18.02 -17.90 11.24
C ARG A 278 18.81 -18.36 10.04
N CYS A 279 19.79 -17.59 9.61
CA CYS A 279 20.68 -17.99 8.53
C CYS A 279 22.09 -17.49 8.80
N LYS A 280 23.08 -18.15 8.19
CA LYS A 280 24.47 -17.71 8.29
C LYS A 280 24.71 -16.44 7.48
N ASP A 281 24.10 -16.37 6.31
CA ASP A 281 24.16 -15.23 5.40
C ASP A 281 22.92 -15.24 4.48
N PHE A 282 22.77 -14.22 3.64
CA PHE A 282 21.74 -14.17 2.62
C PHE A 282 22.20 -13.48 1.34
N LEU A 283 21.62 -13.90 0.22
CA LEU A 283 21.86 -13.37 -1.11
C LEU A 283 20.56 -12.83 -1.68
N VAL A 284 20.64 -11.71 -2.37
CA VAL A 284 19.51 -11.13 -3.10
C VAL A 284 19.90 -10.92 -4.55
N GLU A 285 19.03 -11.34 -5.47
CA GLU A 285 19.37 -11.45 -6.88
C GLU A 285 18.20 -10.97 -7.76
N ILE A 286 18.53 -10.59 -8.99
CA ILE A 286 17.60 -10.43 -10.09
C ILE A 286 17.80 -11.66 -10.98
N GLU A 287 16.75 -12.46 -11.17
CA GLU A 287 16.71 -13.64 -12.04
C GLU A 287 15.81 -13.43 -13.26
#